data_AF-A0A7V0Z7G0-F1
#
_entry.id   AF-A0A7V0Z7G0-F1
#
_cell.length_a   1.000
_cell.length_b   1.000
_cell.length_c   1.000
_cell.angle_alpha   90.00
_cell.angle_beta   90.00
_cell.angle_gamma   90.00
#
_symmetry.space_group_name_H-M   'P 1'
#
loop_
_entity.id
_entity.type
_entity.pdbx_description
1 polymer ?
#
loop_
_entity_poly.entity_id
_entity_poly.type
_entity_poly.pdbx_seq_one_letter_code
_entity_poly.pdbx_strand_id
1 'polypeptide(L)'
;MVIKRRIKETGLKQFIEEIGKYPVLSKEEEFELARRIREKNDNEAKEKLILSNLRNVLHICKNYQDCGLSLSELINAGTQGLIHAVDKFDERKGYRFSTYSTWWIKREIYKAIFSDQELIPKSNLAKRIKIFIPNFVQEHGRGPTIQEIAKHFKISTHQVSNALTELLPMISLDDTQMDGEGGPFIETISIEQCAAEKFVLPSPEEILKQKQESERIQKALKKLSPREREILEKNFGLGDFEVQSLEEISRLMNITKERVRQIRDNALKKLRLILPRIK
;
A
#
# COMPACT_ATOMS: atom_id res chain seq x y z
N MET A 1 -0.93 -11.50 -25.34
CA MET A 1 -1.86 -10.38 -25.07
C MET A 1 -3.28 -10.57 -25.65
N VAL A 2 -3.45 -11.19 -26.83
CA VAL A 2 -4.75 -11.31 -27.53
C VAL A 2 -5.78 -12.19 -26.81
N ILE A 3 -5.34 -13.26 -26.13
CA ILE A 3 -6.23 -14.23 -25.48
C ILE A 3 -6.94 -13.64 -24.23
N LYS A 4 -6.24 -12.83 -23.43
CA LYS A 4 -6.86 -12.11 -22.29
C LYS A 4 -7.88 -11.06 -22.73
N ARG A 5 -7.69 -10.43 -23.90
CA ARG A 5 -8.63 -9.46 -24.48
C ARG A 5 -9.91 -10.13 -24.96
N ARG A 6 -9.78 -11.28 -25.62
CA ARG A 6 -10.91 -12.05 -26.18
C ARG A 6 -11.87 -12.57 -25.11
N ILE A 7 -11.36 -13.00 -23.95
CA ILE A 7 -12.19 -13.51 -22.83
C ILE A 7 -13.00 -12.38 -22.17
N LYS A 8 -12.43 -11.17 -22.03
CA LYS A 8 -13.17 -10.00 -21.52
C LYS A 8 -14.27 -9.53 -22.47
N GLU A 9 -14.03 -9.57 -23.78
CA GLU A 9 -15.03 -9.20 -24.79
C GLU A 9 -16.21 -10.18 -24.86
N THR A 10 -15.97 -11.49 -24.68
CA THR A 10 -17.05 -12.49 -24.64
C THR A 10 -17.99 -12.27 -23.46
N GLY A 11 -17.45 -11.98 -22.27
CA GLY A 11 -18.26 -11.69 -21.08
C GLY A 11 -19.10 -10.41 -21.21
N LEU A 12 -18.55 -9.37 -21.83
CA LEU A 12 -19.28 -8.12 -22.07
C LEU A 12 -20.46 -8.29 -23.04
N LYS A 13 -20.30 -9.09 -24.10
CA LYS A 13 -21.38 -9.36 -25.05
C LYS A 13 -22.53 -10.11 -24.38
N GLN A 14 -22.24 -11.15 -23.61
CA GLN A 14 -23.23 -11.89 -22.85
C GLN A 14 -23.99 -10.98 -21.86
N PHE A 15 -23.26 -10.12 -21.15
CA PHE A 15 -23.87 -9.14 -20.24
C PHE A 15 -24.83 -8.19 -20.97
N ILE A 16 -24.47 -7.67 -22.14
CA ILE A 16 -25.33 -6.78 -22.93
C ILE A 16 -26.61 -7.50 -23.39
N GLU A 17 -26.49 -8.77 -23.80
CA GLU A 17 -27.65 -9.60 -24.16
C GLU A 17 -28.56 -9.86 -22.95
N GLU A 18 -28.01 -10.12 -21.77
CA GLU A 18 -28.76 -10.35 -20.54
C GLU A 18 -29.54 -9.12 -20.08
N ILE A 19 -28.91 -7.94 -20.03
CA ILE A 19 -29.62 -6.71 -19.65
C ILE A 19 -30.69 -6.33 -20.70
N GLY A 20 -30.52 -6.81 -21.95
CA GLY A 20 -31.47 -6.70 -23.05
C GLY A 20 -32.76 -7.50 -22.89
N LYS A 21 -32.85 -8.38 -21.89
CA LYS A 21 -34.05 -9.19 -21.61
C LYS A 21 -35.05 -8.51 -20.66
N TYR A 22 -34.57 -7.61 -19.79
CA TYR A 22 -35.42 -6.97 -18.79
C TYR A 22 -36.22 -5.80 -19.38
N PRO A 23 -37.54 -5.72 -19.18
CA PRO A 23 -38.38 -4.67 -19.73
C PRO A 23 -38.11 -3.31 -19.07
N VAL A 24 -38.39 -2.24 -19.81
CA VAL A 24 -38.38 -0.87 -19.29
C VAL A 24 -39.62 -0.67 -18.44
N LEU A 25 -39.43 -0.17 -17.23
CA LEU A 25 -40.52 0.05 -16.27
C LEU A 25 -41.28 1.33 -16.60
N SER A 26 -42.60 1.30 -16.34
CA SER A 26 -43.43 2.50 -16.36
C SER A 26 -43.16 3.37 -15.11
N LYS A 27 -43.58 4.64 -15.13
CA LYS A 27 -43.44 5.53 -13.96
C LYS A 27 -44.18 4.98 -12.73
N GLU A 28 -45.35 4.36 -12.95
CA GLU A 28 -46.17 3.78 -11.88
C GLU A 28 -45.50 2.54 -11.28
N GLU A 29 -44.91 1.69 -12.13
CA GLU A 29 -44.14 0.52 -11.70
C GLU A 29 -42.87 0.91 -10.93
N GLU A 30 -42.15 1.94 -11.39
CA GLU A 30 -41.00 2.51 -10.67
C GLU A 30 -41.39 2.93 -9.25
N PHE A 31 -42.55 3.59 -9.10
CA PHE A 31 -43.03 4.11 -7.82
C PHE A 31 -43.50 2.99 -6.89
N GLU A 32 -44.20 2.00 -7.43
CA GLU A 32 -44.63 0.83 -6.66
C GLU A 32 -43.43 0.03 -6.14
N LEU A 33 -42.42 -0.21 -6.98
CA LEU A 33 -41.19 -0.89 -6.57
C LEU A 33 -40.44 -0.07 -5.51
N ALA A 34 -40.27 1.24 -5.73
CA ALA A 34 -39.62 2.13 -4.76
C ALA A 34 -40.34 2.14 -3.40
N ARG A 35 -41.68 2.16 -3.41
CA ARG A 35 -42.49 2.10 -2.20
C ARG A 35 -42.27 0.79 -1.44
N ARG A 36 -42.27 -0.35 -2.13
CA ARG A 36 -42.00 -1.66 -1.51
C ARG A 36 -40.60 -1.74 -0.91
N ILE A 37 -39.60 -1.22 -1.61
CA ILE A 37 -38.21 -1.16 -1.13
C ILE A 37 -38.16 -0.35 0.17
N ARG A 38 -38.81 0.83 0.22
CA ARG A 38 -38.78 1.67 1.43
C ARG A 38 -39.58 1.10 2.60
N GLU A 39 -40.77 0.55 2.35
CA GLU A 39 -41.67 0.10 3.42
C GLU A 39 -41.33 -1.28 3.97
N LYS A 40 -40.90 -2.20 3.10
CA LYS A 40 -40.71 -3.62 3.42
C LYS A 40 -39.27 -4.10 3.28
N ASN A 41 -38.36 -3.24 2.83
CA ASN A 41 -36.98 -3.61 2.49
C ASN A 41 -36.93 -4.82 1.55
N ASP A 42 -37.83 -4.80 0.56
CA ASP A 42 -38.06 -5.91 -0.38
C ASP A 42 -36.89 -6.03 -1.37
N ASN A 43 -36.10 -7.10 -1.20
CA ASN A 43 -34.93 -7.36 -2.04
C ASN A 43 -35.30 -7.71 -3.48
N GLU A 44 -36.44 -8.37 -3.73
CA GLU A 44 -36.88 -8.71 -5.09
C GLU A 44 -37.28 -7.45 -5.85
N ALA A 45 -37.97 -6.53 -5.17
CA ALA A 45 -38.31 -5.23 -5.76
C ALA A 45 -37.06 -4.41 -6.07
N LYS A 46 -36.06 -4.44 -5.18
CA LYS A 46 -34.75 -3.80 -5.38
C LYS A 46 -34.03 -4.37 -6.60
N GLU A 47 -33.92 -5.69 -6.68
CA GLU A 47 -33.26 -6.37 -7.79
C GLU A 47 -33.94 -6.06 -9.12
N LYS A 48 -35.28 -6.14 -9.17
CA LYS A 48 -36.05 -5.81 -10.37
C LYS A 48 -35.82 -4.36 -10.83
N LEU A 49 -35.82 -3.41 -9.89
CA LEU A 49 -35.58 -2.00 -10.21
C LEU A 49 -34.15 -1.76 -10.72
N ILE A 50 -33.15 -2.46 -10.16
CA ILE A 50 -31.76 -2.41 -10.64
C ILE A 50 -31.67 -2.97 -12.07
N LEU A 51 -32.13 -4.20 -12.28
CA LEU A 51 -32.00 -4.94 -13.55
C LEU A 51 -32.65 -4.18 -14.72
N SER A 52 -33.85 -3.62 -14.52
CA SER A 52 -34.54 -2.82 -15.54
C SER A 52 -33.81 -1.52 -15.90
N ASN A 53 -32.93 -1.01 -15.04
CA ASN A 53 -32.18 0.24 -15.25
C ASN A 53 -30.71 0.06 -15.67
N LEU A 54 -30.21 -1.18 -15.76
CA LEU A 54 -28.83 -1.45 -16.20
C LEU A 54 -28.53 -0.96 -17.62
N ARG A 55 -29.53 -0.95 -18.51
CA ARG A 55 -29.39 -0.38 -19.87
C ARG A 55 -29.05 1.11 -19.85
N ASN A 56 -29.64 1.86 -18.91
CA ASN A 56 -29.34 3.28 -18.74
C ASN A 56 -27.89 3.49 -18.26
N VAL A 57 -27.40 2.63 -17.35
CA VAL A 57 -26.00 2.63 -16.92
C VAL A 57 -25.07 2.44 -18.10
N LEU A 58 -25.33 1.43 -18.95
CA LEU A 58 -24.54 1.18 -20.16
C LEU A 58 -24.53 2.40 -21.09
N HIS A 59 -25.68 3.04 -21.31
CA HIS A 59 -25.78 4.25 -22.13
C HIS A 59 -24.92 5.39 -21.57
N ILE A 60 -24.97 5.63 -20.26
CA ILE A 60 -24.16 6.68 -19.60
C ILE A 60 -22.66 6.35 -19.70
N CYS A 61 -22.26 5.10 -19.46
CA CYS A 61 -20.86 4.67 -19.47
C CYS A 61 -20.19 4.80 -20.84
N LYS A 62 -20.95 4.66 -21.94
CA LYS A 62 -20.40 4.83 -23.31
C LYS A 62 -19.76 6.20 -23.52
N ASN A 63 -20.25 7.24 -22.85
CA ASN A 63 -19.71 8.60 -22.98
C ASN A 63 -18.36 8.79 -22.25
N TYR A 64 -17.88 7.79 -21.51
CA TYR A 64 -16.67 7.86 -20.68
C TYR A 64 -15.58 6.84 -21.09
N GLN A 65 -15.71 6.20 -22.26
CA GLN A 65 -14.77 5.15 -22.69
C GLN A 65 -13.33 5.64 -22.89
N ASP A 66 -13.15 6.92 -23.24
CA ASP A 66 -11.82 7.50 -23.52
C ASP A 66 -11.09 7.99 -22.25
N CYS A 67 -11.64 7.74 -21.06
CA CYS A 67 -11.08 8.21 -19.78
C CYS A 67 -10.10 7.23 -19.11
N GLY A 68 -9.54 6.28 -19.87
CA GLY A 68 -8.48 5.37 -19.41
C GLY A 68 -8.94 4.08 -18.70
N LEU A 69 -10.24 3.96 -18.37
CA LEU A 69 -10.84 2.73 -17.84
C LEU A 69 -11.48 1.90 -18.96
N SER A 70 -11.45 0.57 -18.81
CA SER A 70 -12.19 -0.30 -19.72
C SER A 70 -13.71 -0.13 -19.53
N LEU A 71 -14.49 -0.36 -20.60
CA LEU A 71 -15.95 -0.27 -20.52
C LEU A 71 -16.54 -1.15 -19.40
N SER A 72 -15.96 -2.32 -19.15
CA SER A 72 -16.39 -3.20 -18.06
C SER A 72 -16.21 -2.57 -16.68
N GLU A 73 -15.11 -1.85 -16.45
CA GLU A 73 -14.83 -1.17 -15.19
C GLU A 73 -15.79 0.01 -15.00
N LEU A 74 -16.06 0.76 -16.07
CA LEU A 74 -17.05 1.85 -16.06
C LEU A 74 -18.46 1.34 -15.74
N ILE A 75 -18.88 0.24 -16.37
CA ILE A 75 -20.17 -0.39 -16.11
C ILE A 75 -20.27 -0.84 -14.65
N ASN A 76 -19.22 -1.48 -14.12
CA ASN A 76 -19.20 -1.91 -12.72
C ASN A 76 -19.31 -0.72 -11.76
N ALA A 77 -18.53 0.35 -11.98
CA ALA A 77 -18.61 1.57 -11.18
C ALA A 77 -19.99 2.25 -11.28
N GLY A 78 -20.54 2.35 -12.49
CA GLY A 78 -21.87 2.89 -12.73
C GLY A 78 -22.97 2.06 -12.06
N THR A 79 -22.81 0.72 -12.01
CA THR A 79 -23.74 -0.19 -11.34
C THR A 79 -23.73 0.00 -9.84
N GLN A 80 -22.55 0.23 -9.24
CA GLN A 80 -22.46 0.63 -7.83
C GLN A 80 -23.20 1.95 -7.57
N GLY A 81 -23.07 2.94 -8.47
CA GLY A 81 -23.84 4.18 -8.40
C GLY A 81 -25.34 3.97 -8.52
N LEU A 82 -25.78 3.06 -9.39
CA LEU A 82 -27.20 2.71 -9.55
C LEU A 82 -27.76 2.07 -8.28
N ILE A 83 -27.05 1.13 -7.66
CA ILE A 83 -27.47 0.48 -6.41
C ILE A 83 -27.65 1.53 -5.31
N HIS A 84 -26.68 2.44 -5.17
CA HIS A 84 -26.79 3.57 -4.22
C HIS A 84 -27.98 4.49 -4.52
N ALA A 85 -28.31 4.70 -5.80
CA ALA A 85 -29.48 5.47 -6.18
C ALA A 85 -30.77 4.78 -5.78
N VAL A 86 -30.87 3.46 -5.95
CA VAL A 86 -32.06 2.68 -5.53
C VAL A 86 -32.28 2.77 -4.03
N ASP A 87 -31.21 2.65 -3.24
CA ASP A 87 -31.30 2.70 -1.77
C ASP A 87 -31.77 4.05 -1.22
N LYS A 88 -31.57 5.13 -1.97
CA LYS A 88 -31.90 6.50 -1.55
C LYS A 88 -33.03 7.15 -2.33
N PHE A 89 -33.63 6.42 -3.27
CA PHE A 89 -34.69 6.95 -4.10
C PHE A 89 -35.96 7.15 -3.26
N ASP A 90 -36.63 8.29 -3.49
CA ASP A 90 -37.85 8.66 -2.79
C ASP A 90 -38.93 9.01 -3.83
N GLU A 91 -39.90 8.13 -3.97
CA GLU A 91 -40.98 8.22 -4.95
C GLU A 91 -41.95 9.39 -4.66
N ARG A 92 -42.00 9.85 -3.40
CA ARG A 92 -42.87 10.97 -2.97
C ARG A 92 -42.51 12.29 -3.65
N LYS A 93 -41.27 12.41 -4.16
CA LYS A 93 -40.79 13.60 -4.86
C LYS A 93 -41.28 13.71 -6.30
N GLY A 94 -41.92 12.67 -6.86
CA GLY A 94 -42.61 12.72 -8.14
C GLY A 94 -41.71 12.72 -9.40
N TYR A 95 -40.39 12.72 -9.24
CA TYR A 95 -39.42 12.64 -10.34
C TYR A 95 -39.20 11.20 -10.83
N ARG A 96 -38.82 11.04 -12.10
CA ARG A 96 -38.45 9.73 -12.66
C ARG A 96 -37.18 9.20 -12.01
N PHE A 97 -37.10 7.88 -11.83
CA PHE A 97 -35.92 7.24 -11.27
C PHE A 97 -34.68 7.43 -12.15
N SER A 98 -34.85 7.44 -13.48
CA SER A 98 -33.77 7.69 -14.45
C SER A 98 -33.09 9.05 -14.24
N THR A 99 -33.86 10.10 -13.93
CA THR A 99 -33.33 11.44 -13.63
C THR A 99 -32.46 11.43 -12.38
N TYR A 100 -32.91 10.76 -11.31
CA TYR A 100 -32.20 10.70 -10.04
C TYR A 100 -30.94 9.83 -10.11
N SER A 101 -31.06 8.64 -10.70
CA SER A 101 -29.96 7.67 -10.81
C SER A 101 -28.80 8.19 -11.66
N THR A 102 -29.08 9.00 -12.68
CA THR A 102 -28.03 9.59 -13.54
C THR A 102 -26.97 10.35 -12.75
N TRP A 103 -27.35 11.07 -11.69
CA TRP A 103 -26.39 11.81 -10.86
C TRP A 103 -25.47 10.86 -10.08
N TRP A 104 -26.03 9.81 -9.46
CA TRP A 104 -25.26 8.82 -8.71
C TRP A 104 -24.35 7.99 -9.59
N ILE A 105 -24.84 7.58 -10.77
CA ILE A 105 -24.06 6.85 -11.78
C ILE A 105 -22.85 7.69 -12.20
N LYS A 106 -23.06 8.95 -12.60
CA LYS A 106 -21.96 9.86 -12.98
C LYS A 106 -20.98 10.08 -11.83
N ARG A 107 -21.47 10.29 -10.60
CA ARG A 107 -20.63 10.49 -9.42
C ARG A 107 -19.71 9.29 -9.18
N GLU A 108 -20.22 8.07 -9.22
CA GLU A 108 -19.38 6.88 -9.01
C GLU A 108 -18.46 6.59 -10.21
N ILE A 109 -18.87 6.90 -11.45
CA ILE A 109 -17.98 6.84 -12.61
C ILE A 109 -16.82 7.84 -12.45
N TYR A 110 -17.11 9.11 -12.11
CA TYR A 110 -16.07 10.10 -11.85
C TYR A 110 -15.17 9.66 -10.70
N LYS A 111 -15.75 9.12 -9.62
CA LYS A 111 -14.98 8.58 -8.52
C LYS A 111 -14.08 7.43 -8.98
N ALA A 112 -14.50 6.56 -9.89
CA ALA A 112 -13.65 5.49 -10.42
C ALA A 112 -12.54 6.00 -11.34
N ILE A 113 -12.84 7.01 -12.17
CA ILE A 113 -11.86 7.64 -13.07
C ILE A 113 -10.80 8.41 -12.26
N PHE A 114 -11.24 9.15 -11.25
CA PHE A 114 -10.39 9.99 -10.40
C PHE A 114 -9.93 9.31 -9.11
N SER A 115 -10.42 8.10 -8.79
CA SER A 115 -9.81 7.27 -7.77
C SER A 115 -8.48 6.88 -8.35
N ASP A 116 -7.45 7.62 -7.94
CA ASP A 116 -6.07 7.32 -8.22
C ASP A 116 -5.89 5.80 -8.07
N GLN A 117 -5.73 5.09 -9.19
CA GLN A 117 -5.23 3.71 -9.19
C GLN A 117 -3.74 3.67 -8.82
N GLU A 118 -3.25 4.72 -8.16
CA GLU A 118 -1.90 4.84 -7.70
C GLU A 118 -1.74 3.85 -6.54
N LEU A 119 -0.82 2.91 -6.70
CA LEU A 119 -0.47 1.90 -5.69
C LEU A 119 -0.13 2.52 -4.32
N ILE A 120 0.25 3.80 -4.31
CA ILE A 120 0.66 4.56 -3.13
C ILE A 120 -0.28 5.77 -3.00
N PRO A 121 -1.03 5.89 -1.89
CA PRO A 121 -1.92 7.02 -1.67
C PRO A 121 -1.11 8.31 -1.47
N LYS A 122 -1.44 9.34 -2.26
CA LYS A 122 -0.82 10.67 -2.17
C LYS A 122 -1.51 11.56 -1.15
N SER A 123 -0.74 12.43 -0.48
CA SER A 123 -1.27 13.42 0.45
C SER A 123 -2.20 14.42 -0.26
N ASN A 124 -3.16 14.99 0.49
CA ASN A 124 -4.01 16.06 -0.02
C ASN A 124 -3.21 17.27 -0.52
N LEU A 125 -2.02 17.51 0.06
CA LEU A 125 -1.11 18.56 -0.37
C LEU A 125 -0.55 18.27 -1.77
N ALA A 126 -0.02 17.07 -2.00
CA ALA A 126 0.48 16.64 -3.31
C ALA A 126 -0.59 16.77 -4.40
N LYS A 127 -1.84 16.35 -4.11
CA LYS A 127 -2.97 16.49 -5.05
C LYS A 127 -3.26 17.95 -5.42
N ARG A 128 -3.22 18.86 -4.44
CA ARG A 128 -3.42 20.30 -4.68
C ARG A 128 -2.27 20.90 -5.49
N ILE A 129 -1.04 20.51 -5.23
CA ILE A 129 0.14 20.95 -5.98
C ILE A 129 0.06 20.45 -7.44
N LYS A 130 -0.38 19.20 -7.67
CA LYS A 130 -0.58 18.62 -9.02
C LYS A 130 -1.54 19.45 -9.87
N ILE A 131 -2.59 20.00 -9.27
CA ILE A 131 -3.57 20.88 -9.94
C ILE A 131 -3.02 22.30 -10.12
N PHE A 132 -2.22 22.78 -9.16
CA PHE A 132 -1.66 24.14 -9.19
C PHE A 132 -0.59 24.33 -10.28
N ILE A 133 0.27 23.33 -10.52
CA ILE A 133 1.39 23.44 -11.47
C ILE A 133 0.89 23.81 -12.88
N PRO A 134 -0.08 23.11 -13.50
CA PRO A 134 -0.61 23.48 -14.81
C PRO A 134 -1.19 24.90 -14.86
N ASN A 135 -1.96 25.30 -13.84
CA ASN A 135 -2.54 26.64 -13.77
C ASN A 135 -1.46 27.72 -13.70
N PHE A 136 -0.42 27.51 -12.89
CA PHE A 136 0.70 28.44 -12.80
C PHE A 136 1.47 28.56 -14.12
N VAL A 137 1.68 27.43 -14.82
CA VAL A 137 2.31 27.42 -16.14
C VAL A 137 1.48 28.19 -17.15
N GLN A 138 0.15 28.09 -17.10
CA GLN A 138 -0.75 28.83 -17.98
C GLN A 138 -0.72 30.34 -17.70
N GLU A 139 -0.62 30.76 -16.44
CA GLU A 139 -0.59 32.17 -16.05
C GLU A 139 0.78 32.83 -16.28
N HIS A 140 1.88 32.12 -16.01
CA HIS A 140 3.23 32.68 -15.99
C HIS A 140 4.15 32.19 -17.12
N GLY A 141 3.71 31.23 -17.94
CA GLY A 141 4.50 30.68 -19.06
C GLY A 141 5.73 29.86 -18.62
N ARG A 142 5.87 29.57 -17.33
CA ARG A 142 6.99 28.79 -16.77
C ARG A 142 6.55 27.93 -15.59
N GLY A 143 7.38 26.93 -15.25
CA GLY A 143 7.18 26.13 -14.04
C GLY A 143 7.34 26.95 -12.75
N PRO A 144 6.55 26.64 -11.70
CA PRO A 144 6.70 27.27 -10.40
C PRO A 144 7.96 26.79 -9.66
N THR A 145 8.58 27.69 -8.91
CA THR A 145 9.68 27.33 -8.00
C THR A 145 9.14 26.81 -6.65
N ILE A 146 9.94 26.02 -5.92
CA ILE A 146 9.57 25.48 -4.60
C ILE A 146 9.14 26.60 -3.64
N GLN A 147 9.81 27.75 -3.69
CA GLN A 147 9.49 28.92 -2.85
C GLN A 147 8.14 29.55 -3.22
N GLU A 148 7.80 29.60 -4.51
CA GLU A 148 6.51 30.14 -4.97
C GLU A 148 5.35 29.24 -4.55
N ILE A 149 5.52 27.92 -4.65
CA ILE A 149 4.55 26.94 -4.15
C ILE A 149 4.39 27.09 -2.63
N ALA A 150 5.51 27.19 -1.90
CA ALA A 150 5.50 27.38 -0.45
C ALA A 150 4.76 28.65 -0.02
N LYS A 151 4.98 29.77 -0.73
CA LYS A 151 4.29 31.05 -0.49
C LYS A 151 2.79 30.95 -0.80
N HIS A 152 2.41 30.35 -1.92
CA HIS A 152 1.01 30.21 -2.33
C HIS A 152 0.20 29.37 -1.33
N PHE A 153 0.76 28.23 -0.90
CA PHE A 153 0.10 27.32 0.03
C PHE A 153 0.35 27.62 1.51
N LYS A 154 1.20 28.63 1.83
CA LYS A 154 1.62 29.02 3.20
C LYS A 154 2.17 27.84 4.01
N ILE A 155 3.08 27.09 3.40
CA ILE A 155 3.71 25.89 3.97
C ILE A 155 5.23 25.98 3.90
N SER A 156 5.93 25.10 4.61
CA SER A 156 7.39 25.07 4.57
C SER A 156 7.92 24.48 3.26
N THR A 157 9.11 24.91 2.84
CA THR A 157 9.79 24.38 1.64
C THR A 157 10.05 22.87 1.75
N HIS A 158 10.30 22.37 2.96
CA HIS A 158 10.46 20.93 3.22
C HIS A 158 9.17 20.14 2.95
N GLN A 159 8.01 20.66 3.36
CA GLN A 159 6.72 20.02 3.07
C GLN A 159 6.42 20.02 1.57
N VAL A 160 6.78 21.09 0.86
CA VAL A 160 6.67 21.13 -0.61
C VAL A 160 7.58 20.08 -1.24
N SER A 161 8.83 19.96 -0.80
CA SER A 161 9.77 18.95 -1.33
C SER A 161 9.22 17.54 -1.16
N ASN A 162 8.73 17.20 0.04
CA ASN A 162 8.13 15.89 0.29
C ASN A 162 6.91 15.63 -0.61
N ALA A 163 6.03 16.63 -0.75
CA ALA A 163 4.85 16.51 -1.60
C ALA A 163 5.21 16.41 -3.10
N LEU A 164 6.31 17.02 -3.54
CA LEU A 164 6.82 16.84 -4.90
C LEU A 164 7.42 15.45 -5.11
N THR A 165 8.12 14.89 -4.12
CA THR A 165 8.60 13.50 -4.16
C THR A 165 7.44 12.51 -4.28
N GLU A 166 6.34 12.75 -3.56
CA GLU A 166 5.10 11.97 -3.69
C GLU A 166 4.49 12.04 -5.11
N LEU A 167 4.75 13.10 -5.87
CA LEU A 167 4.20 13.26 -7.21
C LEU A 167 5.00 12.56 -8.31
N LEU A 168 6.19 12.02 -8.00
CA LEU A 168 7.00 11.27 -8.96
C LEU A 168 6.19 10.09 -9.53
N PRO A 169 6.23 9.86 -10.85
CA PRO A 169 5.55 8.73 -11.46
C PRO A 169 6.20 7.43 -11.00
N MET A 170 5.40 6.40 -10.77
CA MET A 170 5.90 5.05 -10.53
C MET A 170 6.38 4.46 -11.86
N ILE A 171 7.56 3.85 -11.84
CA ILE A 171 8.16 3.18 -12.99
C ILE A 171 8.09 1.67 -12.75
N SER A 172 7.78 0.90 -13.79
CA SER A 172 7.78 -0.57 -13.70
C SER A 172 9.21 -1.08 -13.66
N LEU A 173 9.53 -1.93 -12.67
CA LEU A 173 10.84 -2.59 -12.58
C LEU A 173 11.06 -3.62 -13.69
N ASP A 174 9.98 -4.12 -14.28
CA ASP A 174 10.00 -5.05 -15.41
C ASP A 174 10.05 -4.31 -16.76
N ASP A 175 10.10 -2.98 -16.77
CA ASP A 175 10.23 -2.23 -18.01
C ASP A 175 11.63 -2.45 -18.62
N THR A 176 11.64 -2.71 -19.91
CA THR A 176 12.83 -3.05 -20.72
C THR A 176 13.15 -1.96 -21.75
N GLN A 177 12.35 -0.89 -21.81
CA GLN A 177 12.43 0.11 -22.88
C GLN A 177 13.38 1.28 -22.61
N MET A 178 14.05 1.33 -21.45
CA MET A 178 14.89 2.48 -21.08
C MET A 178 16.26 2.48 -21.77
N ASP A 179 16.85 1.31 -22.08
CA ASP A 179 18.15 1.23 -22.75
C ASP A 179 18.13 0.14 -23.82
N GLY A 180 18.42 0.50 -25.07
CA GLY A 180 18.27 -0.34 -26.26
C GLY A 180 19.00 -1.69 -26.27
N GLU A 181 19.77 -2.03 -25.24
CA GLU A 181 20.43 -3.33 -25.04
C GLU A 181 20.50 -3.76 -23.55
N GLY A 182 19.54 -3.36 -22.71
CA GLY A 182 19.51 -3.69 -21.27
C GLY A 182 18.36 -4.62 -20.88
N GLY A 183 18.61 -5.55 -19.96
CA GLY A 183 17.57 -6.34 -19.29
C GLY A 183 16.57 -5.48 -18.50
N PRO A 184 15.61 -6.08 -17.79
CA PRO A 184 14.63 -5.32 -17.01
C PRO A 184 15.31 -4.38 -15.99
N PHE A 185 14.71 -3.22 -15.72
CA PHE A 185 15.27 -2.19 -14.84
C PHE A 185 15.72 -2.73 -13.46
N ILE A 186 15.06 -3.77 -12.96
CA ILE A 186 15.45 -4.49 -11.74
C ILE A 186 16.92 -4.95 -11.73
N GLU A 187 17.48 -5.32 -12.88
CA GLU A 187 18.87 -5.80 -13.00
C GLU A 187 19.89 -4.67 -12.86
N THR A 188 19.48 -3.42 -13.08
CA THR A 188 20.35 -2.23 -12.96
C THR A 188 20.35 -1.66 -11.54
N ILE A 189 19.32 -1.94 -10.73
CA ILE A 189 19.22 -1.44 -9.37
C ILE A 189 20.23 -2.15 -8.47
N SER A 190 21.26 -1.41 -8.05
CA SER A 190 22.16 -1.86 -7.00
C SER A 190 21.51 -1.66 -5.63
N ILE A 191 21.47 -2.72 -4.80
CA ILE A 191 20.87 -2.70 -3.45
C ILE A 191 21.50 -1.61 -2.57
N GLU A 192 22.77 -1.28 -2.82
CA GLU A 192 23.49 -0.18 -2.16
C GLU A 192 22.81 1.19 -2.33
N GLN A 193 22.09 1.40 -3.44
CA GLN A 193 21.40 2.66 -3.75
C GLN A 193 19.98 2.74 -3.15
N CYS A 194 19.43 1.61 -2.68
CA CYS A 194 18.09 1.56 -2.07
C CYS A 194 18.10 1.77 -0.56
N ALA A 195 19.27 1.84 0.07
CA ALA A 195 19.39 1.80 1.52
C ALA A 195 19.13 3.16 2.17
N ALA A 196 17.86 3.41 2.53
CA ALA A 196 17.62 3.98 3.84
C ALA A 196 18.27 3.04 4.87
N GLU A 197 19.22 3.56 5.64
CA GLU A 197 20.24 2.91 6.49
C GLU A 197 19.79 1.79 7.47
N LYS A 198 18.54 1.32 7.44
CA LYS A 198 17.94 0.46 8.47
C LYS A 198 17.70 -1.00 8.07
N PHE A 199 17.76 -1.36 6.78
CA PHE A 199 17.47 -2.73 6.31
C PHE A 199 18.50 -3.24 5.31
N VAL A 200 19.79 -2.96 5.55
CA VAL A 200 20.85 -3.63 4.81
C VAL A 200 20.90 -5.08 5.30
N LEU A 201 20.49 -6.03 4.46
CA LEU A 201 20.84 -7.42 4.64
C LEU A 201 22.38 -7.48 4.66
N PRO A 202 23.01 -7.98 5.73
CA PRO A 202 24.46 -8.04 5.80
C PRO A 202 24.98 -8.84 4.59
N SER A 203 26.09 -8.37 4.02
CA SER A 203 26.73 -9.07 2.91
C SER A 203 26.98 -10.54 3.30
N PRO A 204 26.94 -11.50 2.36
CA PRO A 204 27.33 -12.89 2.64
C PRO A 204 28.69 -12.99 3.34
N GLU A 205 29.63 -12.09 3.03
CA GLU A 205 30.92 -12.00 3.72
C GLU A 205 30.79 -11.56 5.19
N GLU A 206 29.91 -10.60 5.47
CA GLU A 206 29.64 -10.12 6.83
C GLU A 206 28.96 -11.20 7.67
N ILE A 207 27.99 -11.92 7.08
CA ILE A 207 27.34 -13.08 7.71
C ILE A 207 28.38 -14.15 8.05
N LEU A 208 29.28 -14.45 7.10
CA LEU A 208 30.35 -15.43 7.32
C LEU A 208 31.32 -14.98 8.42
N LYS A 209 31.71 -13.70 8.44
CA LYS A 209 32.57 -13.13 9.49
C LYS A 209 31.91 -13.22 10.86
N GLN A 210 30.65 -12.81 10.99
CA GLN A 210 29.90 -12.91 12.24
C GLN A 210 29.79 -14.36 12.74
N LYS A 211 29.58 -15.31 11.82
CA LYS A 211 29.55 -16.73 12.17
C LYS A 211 30.92 -17.23 12.66
N GLN A 212 32.00 -16.88 11.98
CA GLN A 212 33.36 -17.24 12.40
C GLN A 212 33.73 -16.63 13.76
N GLU A 213 33.33 -15.38 14.02
CA GLU A 213 33.54 -14.69 15.29
C GLU A 213 32.76 -15.37 16.43
N SER A 214 31.49 -15.68 16.21
CA SER A 214 30.68 -16.38 17.23
C SER A 214 31.23 -17.77 17.55
N GLU A 215 31.68 -18.53 16.56
CA GLU A 215 32.36 -19.83 16.76
C GLU A 215 33.67 -19.69 17.55
N ARG A 216 34.48 -18.66 17.26
CA ARG A 216 35.71 -18.36 18.01
C ARG A 216 35.42 -18.03 19.47
N ILE A 217 34.40 -17.20 19.72
CA ILE A 217 33.95 -16.86 21.08
C ILE A 217 33.50 -18.12 21.82
N GLN A 218 32.67 -18.98 21.20
CA GLN A 218 32.24 -20.24 21.82
C GLN A 218 33.41 -21.18 22.13
N LYS A 219 34.39 -21.31 21.23
CA LYS A 219 35.62 -22.10 21.49
C LYS A 219 36.44 -21.52 22.65
N ALA A 220 36.48 -20.19 22.80
CA ALA A 220 37.18 -19.53 23.90
C ALA A 220 36.47 -19.72 25.24
N LEU A 221 35.14 -19.60 25.26
CA LEU A 221 34.30 -19.81 26.44
C LEU A 221 34.40 -21.25 26.98
N LYS A 222 34.55 -22.26 26.11
CA LYS A 222 34.74 -23.67 26.52
C LYS A 222 36.05 -23.92 27.30
N LYS A 223 37.05 -23.04 27.20
CA LYS A 223 38.31 -23.16 27.95
C LYS A 223 38.27 -22.53 29.35
N LEU A 224 37.21 -21.79 29.66
CA LEU A 224 36.99 -21.24 31.00
C LEU A 224 36.38 -22.29 31.94
N SER A 225 36.45 -22.02 33.24
CA SER A 225 35.72 -22.85 34.20
C SER A 225 34.19 -22.71 34.00
N PRO A 226 33.38 -23.74 34.30
CA PRO A 226 31.92 -23.69 34.10
C PRO A 226 31.27 -22.46 34.75
N ARG A 227 31.75 -22.08 35.95
CA ARG A 227 31.26 -20.94 36.72
C ARG A 227 31.62 -19.58 36.10
N GLU A 228 32.82 -19.46 35.50
CA GLU A 228 33.23 -18.26 34.77
C GLU A 228 32.47 -18.11 33.46
N ARG A 229 32.26 -19.22 32.75
CA ARG A 229 31.50 -19.27 31.50
C ARG A 229 30.05 -18.81 31.70
N GLU A 230 29.36 -19.38 32.69
CA GLU A 230 27.96 -19.07 32.98
C GLU A 230 27.74 -17.58 33.34
N ILE A 231 28.66 -16.99 34.10
CA ILE A 231 28.60 -15.56 34.45
C ILE A 231 28.77 -14.68 33.20
N LEU A 232 29.64 -15.06 32.26
CA LEU A 232 29.84 -14.29 31.01
C LEU A 232 28.68 -14.48 30.04
N GLU A 233 28.18 -15.70 29.88
CA GLU A 233 27.04 -16.01 29.01
C GLU A 233 25.79 -15.23 29.43
N LYS A 234 25.49 -15.18 30.73
CA LYS A 234 24.38 -14.40 31.29
C LYS A 234 24.63 -12.90 31.26
N ASN A 235 25.85 -12.42 31.54
CA ASN A 235 26.10 -10.97 31.59
C ASN A 235 26.09 -10.30 30.21
N PHE A 236 26.52 -11.02 29.17
CA PHE A 236 26.57 -10.51 27.79
C PHE A 236 25.45 -11.05 26.90
N GLY A 237 24.57 -11.92 27.42
CA GLY A 237 23.48 -12.51 26.65
C GLY A 237 23.96 -13.35 25.47
N LEU A 238 24.95 -14.22 25.72
CA LEU A 238 25.55 -15.07 24.68
C LEU A 238 24.80 -16.41 24.60
N GLY A 239 24.44 -16.86 23.40
CA GLY A 239 23.66 -18.09 23.21
C GLY A 239 22.17 -17.86 23.44
N ASP A 240 21.55 -18.66 24.30
CA ASP A 240 20.12 -18.58 24.61
C ASP A 240 19.80 -17.74 25.86
N PHE A 241 20.77 -16.99 26.38
CA PHE A 241 20.60 -16.17 27.58
C PHE A 241 20.27 -14.72 27.24
N GLU A 242 19.37 -14.12 28.02
CA GLU A 242 19.16 -12.67 28.00
C GLU A 242 20.31 -11.94 28.70
N VAL A 243 20.53 -10.67 28.35
CA VAL A 243 21.52 -9.81 29.01
C VAL A 243 21.07 -9.53 30.44
N GLN A 244 21.82 -10.05 31.41
CA GLN A 244 21.53 -9.91 32.83
C GLN A 244 22.50 -8.96 33.53
N SER A 245 21.96 -8.17 34.47
CA SER A 245 22.77 -7.29 35.31
C SER A 245 23.61 -8.09 36.31
N LEU A 246 24.72 -7.52 36.80
CA LEU A 246 25.54 -8.17 37.83
C LEU A 246 24.74 -8.45 39.12
N GLU A 247 23.70 -7.66 39.39
CA GLU A 247 22.82 -7.86 40.54
C GLU A 247 21.90 -9.06 40.36
N GLU A 248 21.30 -9.24 39.19
CA GLU A 248 20.51 -10.43 38.87
C GLU A 248 21.35 -11.71 38.95
N ILE A 249 22.55 -11.69 38.37
CA ILE A 249 23.48 -12.82 38.42
C ILE A 249 23.91 -13.12 39.86
N SER A 250 24.10 -12.08 40.69
CA SER A 250 24.45 -12.24 42.11
C SER A 250 23.35 -12.95 42.91
N ARG A 251 22.07 -12.64 42.62
CA ARG A 251 20.91 -13.29 43.23
C ARG A 251 20.77 -14.74 42.77
N LEU A 252 20.99 -15.01 41.48
CA LEU A 252 20.90 -16.36 40.92
C LEU A 252 21.99 -17.29 41.48
N MET A 253 23.21 -16.78 41.66
CA MET A 253 24.38 -17.57 42.08
C MET A 253 24.61 -17.57 43.59
N ASN A 254 23.78 -16.88 44.37
CA ASN A 254 23.91 -16.69 45.82
C ASN A 254 25.31 -16.19 46.24
N ILE A 255 25.83 -15.16 45.55
CA ILE A 255 27.13 -14.54 45.86
C ILE A 255 26.97 -13.02 45.87
N THR A 256 27.89 -12.29 46.52
CA THR A 256 27.91 -10.83 46.46
C THR A 256 28.16 -10.31 45.04
N LYS A 257 27.55 -9.17 44.70
CA LYS A 257 27.75 -8.45 43.43
C LYS A 257 29.23 -8.24 43.11
N GLU A 258 30.02 -7.85 44.12
CA GLU A 258 31.45 -7.61 43.97
C GLU A 258 32.20 -8.90 43.63
N ARG A 259 31.78 -10.04 44.16
CA ARG A 259 32.38 -11.33 43.82
C ARG A 259 32.06 -11.76 42.39
N VAL A 260 30.85 -11.51 41.89
CA VAL A 260 30.49 -11.73 40.47
C VAL A 260 31.35 -10.85 39.56
N ARG A 261 31.54 -9.57 39.93
CA ARG A 261 32.44 -8.64 39.21
C ARG A 261 33.87 -9.16 39.13
N GLN A 262 34.44 -9.61 40.25
CA GLN A 262 35.79 -10.18 40.29
C GLN A 262 35.93 -11.42 39.40
N ILE A 263 34.95 -12.34 39.43
CA ILE A 263 34.98 -13.56 38.60
C ILE A 263 34.88 -13.19 37.11
N ARG A 264 33.99 -12.25 36.75
CA ARG A 264 33.88 -11.74 35.38
C ARG A 264 35.18 -11.12 34.88
N ASP A 265 35.76 -10.21 35.66
CA ASP A 265 36.97 -9.50 35.24
C ASP A 265 38.18 -10.44 35.12
N ASN A 266 38.27 -11.46 35.98
CA ASN A 266 39.27 -12.52 35.88
C ASN A 266 39.04 -13.42 34.66
N ALA A 267 37.79 -13.75 34.35
CA ALA A 267 37.43 -14.52 33.16
C ALA A 267 37.75 -13.75 31.87
N LEU A 268 37.50 -12.43 31.82
CA LEU A 268 37.87 -11.57 30.70
C LEU A 268 39.40 -11.48 30.51
N LYS A 269 40.17 -11.40 31.61
CA LYS A 269 41.64 -11.46 31.55
C LYS A 269 42.14 -12.79 30.96
N LYS A 270 41.54 -13.92 31.36
CA LYS A 270 41.84 -15.24 30.80
C LYS A 270 41.47 -15.31 29.32
N LEU A 271 40.29 -14.83 28.92
CA LEU A 271 39.86 -14.81 27.52
C LEU A 271 40.81 -13.97 26.66
N ARG A 272 41.29 -12.82 27.16
CA ARG A 272 42.26 -11.98 26.43
C ARG A 272 43.57 -12.71 26.10
N LEU A 273 43.99 -13.66 26.93
CA LEU A 273 45.17 -14.50 26.69
C LEU A 273 44.87 -15.68 25.76
N ILE A 274 43.62 -16.16 25.75
CA ILE A 274 43.20 -17.36 25.03
C ILE A 274 42.75 -17.04 23.59
N LEU A 275 42.07 -15.92 23.37
CA LEU A 275 41.53 -15.48 22.07
C LEU A 275 42.58 -15.45 20.95
N PRO A 276 43.80 -14.88 21.14
CA PRO A 276 44.82 -14.86 20.09
C PRO A 276 45.36 -16.25 19.69
N ARG A 277 45.13 -17.27 20.54
CA ARG A 277 45.62 -18.64 20.35
C ARG A 277 44.56 -19.55 19.72
N ILE A 278 43.36 -19.05 19.45
CA ILE A 278 42.27 -19.80 18.82
C ILE A 278 42.20 -19.36 17.35
N LYS A 279 42.55 -20.27 16.44
CA LYS A 279 42.38 -20.07 15.00
C LYS A 279 40.91 -20.29 14.60
#